data_AF-A0A9R1ATQ0-F1
#
_entry.id   AF-A0A9R1ATQ0-F1
#
_cell.length_a   1.000
_cell.length_b   1.000
_cell.length_c   1.000
_cell.angle_alpha   90.00
_cell.angle_beta   90.00
_cell.angle_gamma   90.00
#
_symmetry.space_group_name_H-M   'P 1'
#
loop_
_entity.id
_entity.type
_entity.pdbx_description
1 polymer ?
#
loop_
_entity_poly.entity_id
_entity_poly.type
_entity_poly.pdbx_seq_one_letter_code
_entity_poly.pdbx_strand_id
1 'polypeptide(L)'
;MIGVGKAKQYANVLDKPLGRGRQEVSLSAFAFLFSELVQYNQTQVDNIAELERRLEDAGYAVGARVLELLCHREKGNRRETRLLGILSFIHSTVWKVLFGKVADSLEKGTEHEDEYMISEKELLVNR
;
A
#
# COMPACT_ATOMS: atom_id res chain seq x y z
N MET A 1 -18.99 33.68 42.93
CA MET A 1 -17.83 33.34 42.08
C MET A 1 -18.36 32.54 40.89
N ILE A 2 -18.43 33.18 39.72
CA ILE A 2 -18.98 32.58 38.49
C ILE A 2 -17.91 31.66 37.91
N GLY A 3 -18.20 30.35 37.84
CA GLY A 3 -17.31 29.36 37.25
C GLY A 3 -17.18 29.58 35.75
N VAL A 4 -16.00 29.98 35.30
CA VAL A 4 -15.66 30.08 33.88
C VAL A 4 -15.59 28.66 33.32
N GLY A 5 -16.59 28.28 32.53
CA GLY A 5 -16.61 27.02 31.80
C GLY A 5 -15.42 26.95 30.83
N LYS A 6 -14.61 25.89 30.94
CA LYS A 6 -13.51 25.65 30.01
C LYS A 6 -14.06 25.52 28.60
N ALA A 7 -13.78 26.49 27.74
CA ALA A 7 -14.04 26.38 26.31
C ALA A 7 -13.29 25.16 25.76
N LYS A 8 -13.99 24.27 25.06
CA LYS A 8 -13.37 23.15 24.33
C LYS A 8 -12.49 23.77 23.24
N GLN A 9 -11.17 23.76 23.47
CA GLN A 9 -10.20 24.22 22.50
C GLN A 9 -10.20 23.20 21.34
N TYR A 10 -10.75 23.58 20.19
CA TYR A 10 -10.70 22.75 19.00
C TYR A 10 -9.27 22.77 18.48
N ALA A 11 -8.51 21.72 18.74
CA ALA A 11 -7.18 21.54 18.15
C ALA A 11 -7.30 21.64 16.62
N ASN A 12 -6.40 22.41 15.99
CA ASN A 12 -6.35 22.55 14.55
C ASN A 12 -6.25 21.14 13.93
N VAL A 13 -6.91 20.90 12.81
CA VAL A 13 -6.86 19.60 12.12
C VAL A 13 -5.42 19.22 11.79
N LEU A 14 -4.55 20.21 11.56
CA LEU A 14 -3.11 20.01 11.35
C LEU A 14 -2.35 19.60 12.63
N ASP A 15 -2.85 19.97 13.80
CA ASP A 15 -2.25 19.60 15.11
C ASP A 15 -2.74 18.22 15.58
N LYS A 16 -3.74 17.65 14.89
CA LYS A 16 -4.21 16.29 15.18
C LYS A 16 -3.25 15.33 14.51
N PRO A 17 -2.63 14.40 15.26
CA PRO A 17 -1.90 13.31 14.63
C PRO A 17 -2.86 12.59 13.68
N LEU A 18 -2.37 12.25 12.48
CA LEU A 18 -3.15 11.49 11.51
C LEU A 18 -3.75 10.29 12.23
N GLY A 19 -5.09 10.23 12.29
CA GLY A 19 -5.77 9.12 12.93
C GLY A 19 -5.28 7.82 12.31
N ARG A 20 -5.13 6.77 13.13
CA ARG A 20 -4.82 5.41 12.62
C ARG A 20 -5.94 4.82 11.76
N GLY A 21 -6.94 5.63 11.39
CA GLY A 21 -8.25 5.30 10.84
C GLY A 21 -8.22 4.03 10.01
N ARG A 22 -8.51 2.91 10.67
CA ARG A 22 -9.03 1.73 10.00
C ARG A 22 -10.51 2.00 9.81
N GLN A 23 -10.81 2.75 8.77
CA GLN A 23 -12.15 2.70 8.22
C GLN A 23 -12.16 1.43 7.38
N GLU A 24 -12.74 0.38 7.94
CA GLU A 24 -12.84 -0.90 7.25
C GLU A 24 -13.85 -0.74 6.11
N VAL A 25 -13.38 -0.95 4.88
CA VAL A 25 -14.20 -0.98 3.68
C VAL A 25 -14.45 -2.45 3.35
N SER A 26 -15.63 -2.78 2.84
CA SER A 26 -15.92 -4.14 2.39
C SER A 26 -14.94 -4.57 1.30
N LEU A 27 -14.40 -5.79 1.42
CA LEU A 27 -13.50 -6.37 0.43
C LEU A 27 -14.14 -6.41 -0.97
N SER A 28 -15.45 -6.66 -1.04
CA SER A 28 -16.20 -6.65 -2.30
C SER A 28 -16.16 -5.30 -3.01
N ALA A 29 -16.10 -4.18 -2.27
CA ALA A 29 -16.03 -2.85 -2.88
C ALA A 29 -14.71 -2.67 -3.65
N PHE A 30 -13.60 -3.14 -3.07
CA PHE A 30 -12.31 -3.17 -3.78
C PHE A 30 -12.35 -4.13 -4.97
N ALA A 31 -12.88 -5.35 -4.79
CA ALA A 31 -12.93 -6.35 -5.84
C ALA A 31 -13.73 -5.87 -7.08
N PHE A 32 -14.91 -5.26 -6.87
CA PHE A 32 -15.70 -4.72 -7.97
C PHE A 32 -15.02 -3.53 -8.66
N LEU A 33 -14.43 -2.62 -7.89
CA LEU A 33 -13.69 -1.48 -8.46
C LEU A 33 -12.48 -1.94 -9.28
N PHE A 34 -11.72 -2.90 -8.75
CA PHE A 34 -10.55 -3.45 -9.43
C PHE A 34 -10.94 -4.23 -10.68
N SER A 35 -12.02 -5.02 -10.62
CA SER A 35 -12.58 -5.73 -11.79
C SER A 35 -12.95 -4.77 -12.91
N GLU A 36 -13.67 -3.68 -12.61
CA GLU A 36 -14.02 -2.67 -13.61
C GLU A 36 -12.79 -1.93 -14.15
N LEU A 37 -11.79 -1.66 -13.30
CA LEU A 37 -10.53 -1.07 -13.74
C LEU A 37 -9.80 -1.95 -14.76
N VAL A 38 -9.75 -3.28 -14.52
CA VAL A 38 -9.15 -4.24 -15.45
C VAL A 38 -9.96 -4.30 -16.74
N GLN A 39 -11.28 -4.46 -16.66
CA GLN A 39 -12.16 -4.52 -17.83
C GLN A 39 -12.07 -3.25 -18.67
N TYR A 40 -12.11 -2.07 -18.04
CA TYR A 40 -11.96 -0.79 -18.72
C TYR A 40 -10.66 -0.75 -19.54
N ASN A 41 -9.52 -1.05 -18.91
CA ASN A 41 -8.23 -1.04 -19.61
C ASN A 41 -8.16 -2.09 -20.72
N GLN A 42 -8.75 -3.27 -20.51
CA GLN A 42 -8.80 -4.33 -21.52
C GLN A 42 -9.50 -3.89 -22.81
N THR A 43 -10.53 -3.03 -22.74
CA THR A 43 -11.20 -2.49 -23.94
C THR A 43 -10.36 -1.47 -24.71
N GLN A 44 -9.27 -0.96 -24.11
CA GLN A 44 -8.48 0.16 -24.62
C GLN A 44 -7.07 -0.23 -25.08
N VAL A 45 -6.78 -1.54 -25.15
CA VAL A 45 -5.46 -2.10 -25.43
C VAL A 45 -5.56 -3.27 -26.40
N ASP A 46 -4.52 -3.45 -27.21
CA ASP A 46 -4.50 -4.49 -28.25
C ASP A 46 -3.86 -5.81 -27.79
N ASN A 47 -3.12 -5.80 -26.68
CA ASN A 47 -2.41 -6.96 -26.16
C ASN A 47 -2.24 -6.94 -24.63
N ILE A 48 -1.85 -8.10 -24.08
CA ILE A 48 -1.70 -8.30 -22.63
C ILE A 48 -0.57 -7.45 -22.06
N ALA A 49 0.54 -7.27 -22.76
CA ALA A 49 1.67 -6.48 -22.26
C ALA A 49 1.28 -5.00 -22.07
N GLU A 50 0.46 -4.44 -22.97
CA GLU A 50 -0.06 -3.09 -22.78
C GLU A 50 -1.06 -3.01 -21.62
N LEU A 51 -1.91 -4.04 -21.45
CA LEU A 51 -2.80 -4.14 -20.29
C LEU A 51 -2.00 -4.12 -18.99
N GLU A 52 -0.99 -4.97 -18.87
CA GLU A 52 -0.09 -5.06 -17.70
C GLU A 52 0.56 -3.72 -17.40
N ARG A 53 1.10 -3.03 -18.42
CA ARG A 53 1.69 -1.71 -18.28
C ARG A 53 0.71 -0.67 -17.75
N ARG A 54 -0.54 -0.65 -18.25
CA ARG A 54 -1.56 0.30 -17.76
C ARG A 54 -1.97 0.01 -16.32
N LEU A 55 -2.05 -1.26 -15.94
CA LEU A 55 -2.32 -1.67 -14.56
C LEU A 55 -1.15 -1.31 -13.63
N GLU A 56 0.09 -1.47 -14.11
CA GLU A 56 1.30 -1.03 -13.41
C GLU A 56 1.28 0.48 -13.15
N ASP A 57 0.99 1.29 -14.18
CA ASP A 57 0.92 2.75 -14.07
C ASP A 57 -0.14 3.19 -13.05
N ALA A 58 -1.31 2.55 -13.05
CA ALA A 58 -2.37 2.80 -12.07
C ALA A 58 -1.93 2.40 -10.64
N GLY A 59 -1.22 1.29 -10.50
CA GLY A 59 -0.69 0.79 -9.24
C GLY A 59 0.46 1.64 -8.68
N TYR A 60 1.31 2.20 -9.54
CA TYR A 60 2.51 2.94 -9.16
C TYR A 60 2.19 4.12 -8.23
N ALA A 61 1.20 4.94 -8.61
CA ALA A 61 0.79 6.09 -7.82
C ALA A 61 0.22 5.70 -6.45
N VAL A 62 -0.48 4.56 -6.37
CA VAL A 62 -1.01 4.02 -5.12
C VAL A 62 0.14 3.49 -4.25
N GLY A 63 1.04 2.70 -4.84
CA GLY A 63 2.20 2.13 -4.16
C GLY A 63 3.11 3.19 -3.54
N ALA A 64 3.40 4.27 -4.26
CA ALA A 64 4.22 5.38 -3.76
C ALA A 64 3.61 6.00 -2.49
N ARG A 65 2.31 6.29 -2.49
CA ARG A 65 1.59 6.88 -1.35
C ARG A 65 1.51 5.93 -0.15
N VAL A 66 1.26 4.64 -0.42
CA VAL A 66 1.23 3.61 0.63
C VAL A 66 2.61 3.47 1.27
N LEU A 67 3.67 3.41 0.45
CA LEU A 67 5.03 3.29 0.95
C LEU A 67 5.41 4.48 1.84
N GLU A 68 5.15 5.71 1.39
CA GLU A 68 5.44 6.93 2.15
C GLU A 68 4.68 6.97 3.48
N LEU A 69 3.37 6.68 3.43
CA LEU A 69 2.51 6.65 4.62
C LEU A 69 2.99 5.62 5.65
N LEU A 70 3.36 4.41 5.20
CA LEU A 70 3.82 3.35 6.09
C LEU A 70 5.23 3.62 6.62
N CYS A 71 6.13 4.21 5.83
CA CYS A 71 7.43 4.69 6.32
C CYS A 71 7.24 5.72 7.45
N HIS A 72 6.31 6.65 7.28
CA HIS A 72 6.02 7.65 8.30
C HIS A 72 5.48 7.02 9.59
N ARG A 73 4.48 6.12 9.48
CA ARG A 73 3.79 5.50 10.63
C ARG A 73 4.64 4.50 11.39
N GLU A 74 5.36 3.63 10.68
CA GLU A 74 5.99 2.44 11.29
C GLU A 74 7.50 2.64 11.52
N LYS A 75 8.17 3.50 10.73
CA LYS A 75 9.62 3.74 10.86
C LYS A 75 9.96 5.07 11.55
N GLY A 76 9.01 5.72 12.22
CA GLY A 76 9.24 6.98 12.92
C GLY A 76 9.78 8.07 11.99
N ASN A 77 9.27 8.12 10.75
CA ASN A 77 9.71 9.01 9.68
C ASN A 77 11.18 8.83 9.24
N ARG A 78 11.83 7.70 9.56
CA ARG A 78 13.17 7.37 9.05
C ARG A 78 13.07 6.55 7.77
N ARG A 79 13.54 7.14 6.67
CA ARG A 79 13.64 6.45 5.39
C ARG A 79 14.69 5.34 5.48
N GLU A 80 14.31 4.14 5.06
CA GLU A 80 15.25 3.04 4.88
C GLU A 80 16.19 3.32 3.72
N THR A 81 17.48 3.15 3.94
CA THR A 81 18.52 3.43 2.94
C THR A 81 19.25 2.16 2.49
N ARG A 82 19.00 1.03 3.17
CA ARG A 82 19.57 -0.27 2.82
C ARG A 82 18.59 -1.07 1.96
N LEU A 83 19.07 -1.62 0.85
CA LEU A 83 18.26 -2.41 -0.09
C LEU A 83 17.50 -3.56 0.60
N LEU A 84 18.22 -4.42 1.34
CA LEU A 84 17.58 -5.52 2.07
C LEU A 84 16.57 -5.02 3.13
N GLY A 85 16.84 -3.86 3.74
CA GLY A 85 15.94 -3.26 4.71
C GLY A 85 14.61 -2.82 4.09
N ILE A 86 14.65 -2.28 2.87
CA ILE A 86 13.43 -1.83 2.18
C ILE A 86 12.67 -3.01 1.59
N LEU A 87 13.37 -4.00 1.04
CA LEU A 87 12.76 -5.23 0.52
C LEU A 87 12.03 -6.00 1.63
N SER A 88 12.68 -6.18 2.79
CA SER A 88 12.04 -6.81 3.96
C SER A 88 10.83 -6.02 4.47
N PHE A 89 10.86 -4.70 4.37
CA PHE A 89 9.73 -3.85 4.74
C PHE A 89 8.55 -3.98 3.77
N ILE A 90 8.82 -4.07 2.46
CA ILE A 90 7.80 -4.30 1.44
C ILE A 90 7.16 -5.69 1.65
N HIS A 91 8.00 -6.72 1.77
CA HIS A 91 7.59 -8.11 1.99
C HIS A 91 6.69 -8.28 3.23
N SER A 92 6.98 -7.57 4.33
CA SER A 92 6.27 -7.75 5.60
C SER A 92 5.17 -6.73 5.87
N THR A 93 5.53 -5.45 5.96
CA THR A 93 4.61 -4.39 6.38
C THR A 93 3.69 -3.97 5.25
N VAL A 94 4.24 -3.66 4.08
CA VAL A 94 3.45 -3.18 2.94
C VAL A 94 2.51 -4.28 2.46
N TRP A 95 3.01 -5.50 2.28
CA TRP A 95 2.21 -6.65 1.85
C TRP A 95 1.04 -6.93 2.81
N LYS A 96 1.30 -6.89 4.12
CA LYS A 96 0.25 -7.11 5.13
C LYS A 96 -0.83 -6.03 5.09
N VAL A 97 -0.46 -4.78 4.81
CA VAL A 97 -1.42 -3.68 4.70
C VAL A 97 -2.28 -3.81 3.45
N LEU A 98 -1.71 -4.26 2.33
CA LEU A 98 -2.43 -4.40 1.06
C LEU A 98 -3.29 -5.68 1.00
N PHE A 99 -2.76 -6.81 1.48
CA PHE A 99 -3.32 -8.15 1.23
C PHE A 99 -3.65 -8.92 2.51
N GLY A 100 -3.48 -8.32 3.68
CA GLY A 100 -3.79 -8.93 4.98
C GLY A 100 -2.79 -9.99 5.44
N LYS A 101 -1.74 -10.28 4.67
CA LYS A 101 -0.68 -11.22 5.04
C LYS A 101 0.71 -10.76 4.58
N VAL A 102 1.74 -11.32 5.20
CA VAL A 102 3.13 -11.19 4.71
C VAL A 102 3.24 -11.98 3.39
N ALA A 103 4.07 -11.53 2.45
CA ALA A 103 4.33 -12.29 1.23
C ALA A 103 4.93 -13.66 1.56
N ASP A 104 4.78 -14.62 0.66
CA ASP A 104 5.21 -16.00 0.94
C ASP A 104 6.73 -16.15 0.89
N SER A 105 7.43 -15.41 0.01
CA SER A 105 8.89 -15.37 0.02
C SER A 105 9.47 -14.04 -0.47
N LEU A 106 10.70 -13.78 -0.02
CA LEU A 106 11.62 -12.77 -0.55
C LEU A 106 12.96 -13.45 -0.80
N GLU A 107 13.33 -13.56 -2.06
CA GLU A 107 14.48 -14.33 -2.53
C GLU A 107 15.46 -13.45 -3.30
N LYS A 108 16.76 -13.79 -3.27
CA LYS A 108 17.77 -13.16 -4.11
C LYS A 108 17.94 -14.00 -5.38
N GLY A 109 17.97 -13.33 -6.53
CA GLY A 109 18.22 -13.98 -7.81
C GLY A 109 19.55 -14.73 -7.82
N THR A 110 19.60 -15.80 -8.61
CA THR A 110 20.81 -16.63 -8.77
C THR A 110 21.73 -16.13 -9.88
N GLU A 111 21.17 -15.38 -10.84
CA GLU A 111 21.89 -14.93 -12.03
C GLU A 111 22.59 -13.59 -11.79
N HIS A 112 21.91 -12.66 -11.10
CA HIS A 112 22.39 -11.30 -10.90
C HIS A 112 22.41 -10.91 -9.42
N GLU A 113 23.47 -10.21 -8.99
CA GLU A 113 23.65 -9.83 -7.58
C GLU A 113 22.66 -8.77 -7.09
N ASP A 114 22.07 -8.01 -8.01
CA ASP A 114 21.11 -6.93 -7.77
C ASP A 114 19.66 -7.35 -8.03
N GLU A 115 19.43 -8.63 -8.31
CA GLU A 115 18.09 -9.18 -8.55
C GLU A 115 17.47 -9.75 -7.28
N TYR A 116 16.20 -9.41 -7.05
CA TYR A 116 15.41 -9.88 -5.91
C TYR A 116 13.97 -10.13 -6.33
N MET A 117 13.35 -11.16 -5.75
CA MET A 117 12.00 -11.59 -6.10
C MET A 117 11.13 -11.66 -4.85
N ILE A 118 9.92 -11.08 -4.93
CA ILE A 118 8.85 -11.31 -3.96
C ILE A 118 7.83 -12.22 -4.63
N SER A 119 7.54 -13.35 -4.00
CA SER A 119 6.66 -14.37 -4.57
C SER A 119 5.45 -14.62 -3.70
N GLU A 120 4.37 -15.02 -4.36
CA GLU A 120 3.08 -15.27 -3.76
C GLU A 120 2.47 -16.52 -4.38
N LYS A 121 2.06 -17.50 -3.56
CA LYS A 121 1.53 -18.78 -4.08
C LYS A 121 0.06 -18.70 -4.44
N GLU A 122 -0.68 -17.82 -3.78
CA GLU A 122 -2.11 -17.65 -3.98
C GLU A 122 -2.43 -16.37 -4.75
N LEU A 123 -3.53 -16.37 -5.51
CA LEU A 123 -3.97 -15.15 -6.20
C LEU A 123 -4.37 -14.08 -5.19
N LEU A 124 -3.76 -12.90 -5.30
CA LEU A 124 -3.95 -11.77 -4.38
C LEU A 124 -5.37 -11.18 -4.39
N VAL A 125 -6.10 -11.36 -5.49
CA VAL A 125 -7.36 -10.65 -5.79
C VAL A 125 -8.60 -11.50 -5.49
N ASN A 126 -8.45 -12.81 -5.26
CA ASN A 126 -9.56 -13.77 -5.10
C ASN A 126 -9.80 -14.18 -3.64
N ARG A 127 -9.82 -13.22 -2.72
CA ARG A 127 -10.14 -13.45 -1.30
C ARG A 127 -11.46 -12.81 -0.92
#